data_AF-A0AAV2SVM7-F1
#
_entry.id   AF-A0AAV2SVM7-F1
#
_cell.length_a   1.000
_cell.length_b   1.000
_cell.length_c   1.000
_cell.angle_alpha   90.00
_cell.angle_beta   90.00
_cell.angle_gamma   90.00
#
_symmetry.space_group_name_H-M   'P 1'
#
loop_
_entity.id
_entity.type
_entity.pdbx_description
1 polymer ?
#
loop_
_entity_poly.entity_id
_entity_poly.type
_entity_poly.pdbx_seq_one_letter_code
_entity_poly.pdbx_strand_id
1 'polypeptide(L)'
;MEKISSLLQIFYLMTKHMSERYANSGDIIPHVMIAKDYVTDELTRSRLTGLNTTLASLKESFDTRFSKYLNDMNCILATYLDPRHKDLFDNEDYGSIRSTANIELALIEKYLKYAKEKDDREKETKEKDDSENETEVADQAAANEDDPDDALEVEADNDFGGFKDNKVDVLAWYHARLYANNAKPAVPQRDSSQPPSS
;
A
#
# COMPACT_ATOMS: atom_id res chain seq x y z
N MET A 1 -27.60 28.70 -11.40
CA MET A 1 -27.18 28.23 -10.06
C MET A 1 -27.33 26.72 -9.92
N GLU A 2 -28.48 26.13 -10.24
CA GLU A 2 -28.72 24.67 -10.10
C GLU A 2 -27.70 23.77 -10.83
N LYS A 3 -27.31 24.11 -12.06
CA LYS A 3 -26.29 23.36 -12.84
C LYS A 3 -24.93 23.27 -12.13
N ILE A 4 -24.48 24.37 -11.52
CA ILE A 4 -23.20 24.41 -10.78
C ILE A 4 -23.34 23.59 -9.49
N SER A 5 -24.47 23.68 -8.80
CA SER A 5 -24.73 22.85 -7.61
C SER A 5 -24.71 21.35 -7.96
N SER A 6 -25.33 20.96 -9.07
CA SER A 6 -25.28 19.57 -9.56
C SER A 6 -23.85 19.12 -9.91
N LEU A 7 -23.02 20.02 -10.46
CA LEU A 7 -21.61 19.73 -10.72
C LEU A 7 -20.83 19.56 -9.42
N LEU A 8 -21.02 20.45 -8.44
CA LEU A 8 -20.29 20.42 -7.17
C LEU A 8 -20.70 19.26 -6.26
N GLN A 9 -21.89 18.70 -6.44
CA GLN A 9 -22.41 17.63 -5.60
C GLN A 9 -21.49 16.39 -5.57
N ILE A 10 -20.90 16.01 -6.71
CA ILE A 10 -19.99 14.85 -6.76
C ILE A 10 -18.73 15.09 -5.93
N PHE A 11 -18.14 16.29 -6.04
CA PHE A 11 -16.95 16.67 -5.28
C PHE A 11 -17.25 16.72 -3.78
N TYR A 12 -18.44 17.21 -3.41
CA TYR A 12 -18.90 17.20 -2.03
C TYR A 12 -19.01 15.78 -1.48
N LEU A 13 -19.65 14.86 -2.22
CA LEU A 13 -19.79 13.46 -1.80
C LEU A 13 -18.44 12.77 -1.63
N MET A 14 -17.53 12.98 -2.59
CA MET A 14 -16.17 12.44 -2.51
C MET A 14 -15.39 13.01 -1.32
N THR A 15 -15.44 14.33 -1.12
CA THR A 15 -14.74 14.97 0.00
C THR A 15 -15.29 14.50 1.33
N LYS A 16 -16.62 14.36 1.42
CA LYS A 16 -17.29 13.82 2.61
C LYS A 16 -16.80 12.40 2.91
N HIS A 17 -16.82 11.51 1.93
CA HIS A 17 -16.35 10.13 2.06
C HIS A 17 -14.88 10.07 2.49
N MET A 18 -14.00 10.84 1.83
CA MET A 18 -12.56 10.87 2.16
C MET A 18 -12.25 11.54 3.52
N SER A 19 -13.23 12.20 4.13
CA SER A 19 -13.12 12.78 5.48
C SER A 19 -13.64 11.84 6.57
N GLU A 20 -14.19 10.67 6.20
CA GLU A 20 -14.65 9.68 7.16
C GLU A 20 -13.47 8.95 7.81
N ARG A 21 -13.65 8.50 9.05
CA ARG A 21 -12.60 7.77 9.80
C ARG A 21 -12.15 6.48 9.13
N TYR A 22 -12.99 5.91 8.27
CA TYR A 22 -12.72 4.66 7.56
C TYR A 22 -12.24 4.88 6.13
N ALA A 23 -11.97 6.12 5.72
CA ALA A 23 -11.40 6.41 4.41
C ALA A 23 -10.01 5.76 4.30
N ASN A 24 -9.83 4.96 3.24
CA ASN A 24 -8.57 4.27 2.98
C ASN A 24 -7.81 4.97 1.84
N SER A 25 -6.48 4.89 1.86
CA SER A 25 -5.65 5.36 0.74
C SER A 25 -5.93 4.58 -0.56
N GLY A 26 -6.43 3.35 -0.46
CA GLY A 26 -6.91 2.56 -1.60
C GLY A 26 -8.12 3.17 -2.32
N ASP A 27 -8.83 4.12 -1.70
CA ASP A 27 -9.96 4.80 -2.35
C ASP A 27 -9.50 5.98 -3.23
N ILE A 28 -8.25 6.44 -3.13
CA ILE A 28 -7.76 7.64 -3.83
C ILE A 28 -7.85 7.48 -5.36
N ILE A 29 -7.28 6.41 -5.93
CA ILE A 29 -7.29 6.18 -7.38
C ILE A 29 -8.72 6.04 -7.92
N PRO A 30 -9.59 5.18 -7.35
CA PRO A 30 -10.99 5.08 -7.77
C PRO A 30 -11.70 6.43 -7.76
N HIS A 31 -11.53 7.24 -6.70
CA HIS A 31 -12.14 8.56 -6.60
C HIS A 31 -11.67 9.51 -7.69
N VAL A 32 -10.35 9.58 -7.94
CA VAL A 32 -9.80 10.41 -9.01
C VAL A 32 -10.31 9.98 -10.39
N MET A 33 -10.39 8.66 -10.65
CA MET A 33 -10.93 8.13 -11.90
C MET A 33 -12.40 8.50 -12.08
N ILE A 34 -13.24 8.23 -11.09
CA ILE A 34 -14.67 8.56 -11.11
C ILE A 34 -14.89 10.05 -11.41
N ALA A 35 -14.14 10.93 -10.77
CA ALA A 35 -14.30 12.37 -10.98
C ALA A 35 -13.85 12.81 -12.38
N LYS A 36 -12.75 12.24 -12.87
CA LYS A 36 -12.25 12.52 -14.23
C LYS A 36 -13.23 12.04 -15.29
N ASP A 37 -13.76 10.83 -15.13
CA ASP A 37 -14.73 10.24 -16.05
C ASP A 37 -16.02 11.04 -16.04
N TYR A 38 -16.51 11.42 -14.86
CA TYR A 38 -17.68 12.28 -14.72
C TYR A 38 -17.53 13.63 -15.46
N VAL A 39 -16.40 14.32 -15.28
CA VAL A 39 -16.15 15.60 -15.96
C VAL A 39 -16.04 15.41 -17.48
N THR A 40 -15.42 14.31 -17.91
CA THR A 40 -15.25 13.98 -19.34
C THR A 40 -16.60 13.67 -19.99
N ASP A 41 -17.44 12.89 -19.31
CA ASP A 41 -18.80 12.58 -19.74
C ASP A 41 -19.65 13.84 -19.85
N GLU A 42 -19.62 14.70 -18.82
CA GLU A 42 -20.42 15.93 -18.80
C GLU A 42 -20.00 16.96 -19.85
N LEU A 43 -18.76 16.92 -20.36
CA LEU A 43 -18.35 17.74 -21.51
C LEU A 43 -19.12 17.38 -22.79
N THR A 44 -19.53 16.13 -22.94
CA THR A 44 -20.26 15.65 -24.12
C THR A 44 -21.78 15.74 -23.96
N ARG A 45 -22.27 15.85 -22.73
CA ARG A 45 -23.70 15.84 -22.41
C ARG A 45 -24.30 17.25 -22.48
N SER A 46 -25.56 17.33 -22.91
CA SER A 46 -26.30 18.60 -23.00
C SER A 46 -26.73 19.18 -21.65
N ARG A 47 -26.65 18.40 -20.56
CA ARG A 47 -27.15 18.75 -19.22
C ARG A 47 -26.45 19.98 -18.63
N LEU A 48 -25.13 20.06 -18.77
CA LEU A 48 -24.31 21.17 -18.25
C LEU A 48 -23.91 22.19 -19.34
N THR A 49 -24.67 22.24 -20.44
CA THR A 49 -24.53 23.27 -21.48
C THR A 49 -24.47 24.67 -20.86
N GLY A 50 -23.41 25.42 -21.20
CA GLY A 50 -23.06 26.72 -20.64
C GLY A 50 -21.92 26.69 -19.61
N LEU A 51 -21.50 25.51 -19.14
CA LEU A 51 -20.35 25.32 -18.25
C LEU A 51 -19.15 24.66 -18.94
N ASN A 52 -19.15 24.53 -20.26
CA ASN A 52 -18.13 23.77 -21.01
C ASN A 52 -16.71 24.29 -20.76
N THR A 53 -16.52 25.62 -20.67
CA THR A 53 -15.22 26.20 -20.34
C THR A 53 -14.76 25.81 -18.93
N THR A 54 -15.68 25.81 -17.96
CA THR A 54 -15.38 25.39 -16.58
C THR A 54 -15.08 23.89 -16.52
N LEU A 55 -15.85 23.05 -17.21
CA LEU A 55 -15.61 21.61 -17.30
C LEU A 55 -14.28 21.30 -17.99
N ALA A 56 -13.92 22.02 -19.05
CA ALA A 56 -12.65 21.86 -19.73
C ALA A 56 -11.47 22.24 -18.83
N SER A 57 -11.56 23.37 -18.13
CA SER A 57 -10.56 23.80 -17.14
C SER A 57 -10.45 22.82 -15.96
N LEU A 58 -11.58 22.24 -15.54
CA LEU A 58 -11.61 21.25 -14.48
C LEU A 58 -10.97 19.93 -14.92
N LYS A 59 -11.23 19.49 -16.16
CA LYS A 59 -10.57 18.32 -16.76
C LYS A 59 -9.06 18.51 -16.84
N GLU A 60 -8.60 19.67 -17.31
CA GLU A 60 -7.18 20.02 -17.35
C GLU A 60 -6.57 20.03 -15.93
N SER A 61 -7.30 20.57 -14.95
CA SER A 61 -6.89 20.53 -13.54
C SER A 61 -6.79 19.09 -13.01
N PHE A 62 -7.65 18.18 -13.46
CA PHE A 62 -7.55 16.75 -13.13
C PHE A 62 -6.29 16.12 -13.71
N ASP A 63 -6.06 16.30 -15.02
CA ASP A 63 -4.92 15.75 -15.73
C ASP A 63 -3.58 16.28 -15.16
N THR A 64 -3.55 17.54 -14.70
CA THR A 64 -2.34 18.15 -14.12
C THR A 64 -2.14 17.82 -12.64
N ARG A 65 -3.13 18.07 -11.78
CA ARG A 65 -2.95 17.99 -10.32
C ARG A 65 -3.03 16.56 -9.78
N PHE A 66 -3.85 15.72 -10.42
CA PHE A 66 -4.14 14.39 -9.89
C PHE A 66 -3.37 13.26 -10.60
N SER A 67 -2.70 13.55 -11.72
CA SER A 67 -1.83 12.58 -12.40
C SER A 67 -0.75 12.00 -11.48
N LYS A 68 -0.21 12.80 -10.56
CA LYS A 68 0.76 12.33 -9.58
C LYS A 68 0.22 11.21 -8.68
N TYR A 69 -1.07 11.26 -8.28
CA TYR A 69 -1.67 10.23 -7.42
C TYR A 69 -2.00 8.98 -8.21
N LEU A 70 -2.40 9.15 -9.47
CA LEU A 70 -2.63 8.04 -10.38
C LEU A 70 -1.34 7.27 -10.69
N ASN A 71 -0.17 7.91 -10.63
CA ASN A 71 1.13 7.29 -10.89
C ASN A 71 1.97 7.05 -9.63
N ASP A 72 1.44 7.38 -8.45
CA ASP A 72 2.12 7.15 -7.17
C ASP A 72 2.00 5.67 -6.81
N MET A 73 3.16 5.00 -6.73
CA MET A 73 3.23 3.58 -6.38
C MET A 73 2.55 3.28 -5.03
N ASN A 74 2.59 4.17 -4.05
CA ASN A 74 1.91 3.94 -2.78
C ASN A 74 0.39 3.91 -2.94
N CYS A 75 -0.16 4.82 -3.75
CA CYS A 75 -1.59 4.85 -4.05
C CYS A 75 -2.00 3.62 -4.87
N ILE A 76 -1.18 3.23 -5.85
CA ILE A 76 -1.40 2.04 -6.68
C ILE A 76 -1.42 0.78 -5.82
N LEU A 77 -0.41 0.58 -4.98
CA LEU A 77 -0.32 -0.58 -4.10
C LEU A 77 -1.49 -0.62 -3.10
N ALA A 78 -1.82 0.52 -2.48
CA ALA A 78 -2.95 0.59 -1.55
C ALA A 78 -4.29 0.23 -2.22
N THR A 79 -4.47 0.67 -3.46
CA THR A 79 -5.68 0.36 -4.25
C THR A 79 -5.70 -1.11 -4.67
N TYR A 80 -4.57 -1.66 -5.13
CA TYR A 80 -4.45 -3.05 -5.56
C TYR A 80 -4.63 -4.06 -4.42
N LEU A 81 -4.14 -3.72 -3.22
CA LEU A 81 -4.31 -4.55 -2.03
C LEU A 81 -5.75 -4.50 -1.48
N ASP A 82 -6.58 -3.56 -1.93
CA ASP A 82 -7.99 -3.50 -1.57
C ASP A 82 -8.81 -4.44 -2.48
N PRO A 83 -9.43 -5.50 -1.94
CA PRO A 83 -10.19 -6.45 -2.74
C PRO A 83 -11.36 -5.82 -3.51
N ARG A 84 -11.88 -4.67 -3.04
CA ARG A 84 -13.00 -3.96 -3.69
C ARG A 84 -12.60 -3.35 -5.04
N HIS A 85 -11.30 -3.10 -5.22
CA HIS A 85 -10.75 -2.30 -6.32
C HIS A 85 -9.78 -3.09 -7.19
N LYS A 86 -9.64 -4.39 -6.96
CA LYS A 86 -8.66 -5.23 -7.67
C LYS A 86 -8.87 -5.24 -9.19
N ASP A 87 -10.14 -5.31 -9.61
CA ASP A 87 -10.54 -5.40 -11.03
C ASP A 87 -10.15 -4.14 -11.85
N LEU A 88 -9.82 -3.01 -11.19
CA LEU A 88 -9.37 -1.79 -11.87
C LEU A 88 -8.07 -1.98 -12.65
N PHE A 89 -7.25 -2.97 -12.27
CA PHE A 89 -5.92 -3.19 -12.85
C PHE A 89 -5.90 -4.30 -13.91
N ASP A 90 -6.99 -5.04 -14.07
CA ASP A 90 -7.05 -6.20 -14.99
C ASP A 90 -6.93 -5.81 -16.46
N ASN A 91 -7.32 -4.57 -16.81
CA ASN A 91 -7.28 -4.04 -18.17
C ASN A 91 -6.11 -3.08 -18.44
N GLU A 92 -5.18 -2.94 -17.49
CA GLU A 92 -4.02 -2.05 -17.67
C GLU A 92 -3.01 -2.66 -18.67
N ASP A 93 -2.47 -1.83 -19.55
CA ASP A 93 -1.58 -2.26 -20.63
C ASP A 93 -0.32 -2.96 -20.10
N TYR A 94 0.15 -3.96 -20.85
CA TYR A 94 1.39 -4.66 -20.53
C TYR A 94 2.58 -3.67 -20.61
N GLY A 95 3.24 -3.43 -19.47
CA GLY A 95 4.30 -2.42 -19.33
C GLY A 95 3.86 -1.11 -18.66
N SER A 96 2.55 -0.92 -18.41
CA SER A 96 2.05 0.14 -17.53
C SER A 96 2.62 -0.06 -16.12
N ILE A 97 2.94 1.04 -15.41
CA ILE A 97 3.31 1.00 -13.99
C ILE A 97 2.19 0.39 -13.13
N ARG A 98 0.95 0.41 -13.64
CA ARG A 98 -0.25 -0.17 -13.02
C ARG A 98 -0.58 -1.57 -13.52
N SER A 99 0.23 -2.14 -14.41
CA SER A 99 0.05 -3.54 -14.78
C SER A 99 0.26 -4.43 -13.56
N THR A 100 -0.57 -5.47 -13.42
CA THR A 100 -0.53 -6.41 -12.30
C THR A 100 0.88 -6.93 -12.01
N ALA A 101 1.64 -7.27 -13.06
CA ALA A 101 3.01 -7.75 -12.92
C ALA A 101 3.95 -6.73 -12.25
N ASN A 102 3.87 -5.45 -12.65
CA ASN A 102 4.70 -4.40 -12.08
C ASN A 102 4.30 -4.07 -10.65
N ILE A 103 3.00 -4.09 -10.35
CA ILE A 103 2.48 -3.90 -8.99
C ILE A 103 2.98 -5.01 -8.07
N GLU A 104 2.87 -6.28 -8.50
CA GLU A 104 3.31 -7.42 -7.70
C GLU A 104 4.82 -7.44 -7.48
N LEU A 105 5.61 -7.06 -8.50
CA LEU A 105 7.05 -6.87 -8.35
C LEU A 105 7.38 -5.78 -7.32
N ALA A 106 6.69 -4.64 -7.37
CA ALA A 106 6.87 -3.57 -6.39
C ALA A 106 6.48 -3.98 -4.96
N LEU A 107 5.45 -4.84 -4.80
CA LEU A 107 5.11 -5.44 -3.50
C LEU A 107 6.26 -6.29 -2.98
N ILE A 108 6.79 -7.20 -3.81
CA ILE A 108 7.90 -8.08 -3.43
C ILE A 108 9.12 -7.26 -2.99
N GLU A 109 9.51 -6.25 -3.76
CA GLU A 109 10.62 -5.37 -3.42
C GLU A 109 10.43 -4.66 -2.07
N LYS A 110 9.21 -4.15 -1.81
CA LYS A 110 8.89 -3.55 -0.51
C LYS A 110 8.97 -4.56 0.63
N TYR A 111 8.49 -5.78 0.44
CA TYR A 111 8.58 -6.84 1.45
C TYR A 111 10.03 -7.22 1.74
N LEU A 112 10.87 -7.39 0.70
CA LEU A 112 12.29 -7.70 0.88
C LEU A 112 13.02 -6.59 1.63
N LYS A 113 12.71 -5.33 1.31
CA LYS A 113 13.25 -4.18 2.03
C LYS A 113 12.83 -4.18 3.50
N TYR A 114 11.55 -4.39 3.78
CA TYR A 114 11.03 -4.45 5.14
C TYR A 114 11.62 -5.60 5.96
N ALA A 115 11.78 -6.78 5.35
CA ALA A 115 12.40 -7.93 6.00
C ALA A 115 13.85 -7.62 6.41
N LYS A 116 14.63 -7.01 5.51
CA LYS A 116 16.00 -6.58 5.81
C LYS A 116 16.05 -5.55 6.95
N GLU A 117 15.18 -4.52 6.91
CA GLU A 117 15.09 -3.51 7.97
C GLU A 117 14.64 -4.09 9.32
N LYS A 118 13.87 -5.18 9.32
CA LYS A 118 13.51 -5.92 10.53
C LYS A 118 14.73 -6.65 11.09
N ASP A 119 15.46 -7.39 10.25
CA ASP A 119 16.66 -8.12 10.66
C ASP A 119 17.74 -7.18 11.22
N ASP A 120 17.92 -6.00 10.63
CA ASP A 120 18.89 -5.02 11.09
C ASP A 120 18.51 -4.44 12.47
N ARG A 121 17.22 -4.13 12.70
CA ARG A 121 16.72 -3.66 14.01
C ARG A 121 16.85 -4.72 15.11
N GLU A 122 16.64 -5.99 14.78
CA GLU A 122 16.80 -7.10 15.72
C GLU A 122 18.26 -7.34 16.14
N LYS A 123 19.22 -6.99 15.27
CA LYS A 123 20.65 -7.03 15.62
C LYS A 123 21.04 -5.87 16.53
N GLU A 124 20.57 -4.65 16.22
CA GLU A 124 20.83 -3.46 17.06
C GLU A 124 20.27 -3.59 18.48
N THR A 125 19.16 -4.30 18.65
CA THR A 125 18.58 -4.54 19.99
C THR A 125 19.39 -5.56 20.78
N LYS A 126 19.85 -6.66 20.15
CA LYS A 126 20.72 -7.65 20.81
C LYS A 126 22.08 -7.09 21.21
N GLU A 127 22.68 -6.22 20.39
CA GLU A 127 23.95 -5.57 20.73
C GLU A 127 23.85 -4.60 21.92
N LYS A 128 22.67 -4.03 22.20
CA LYS A 128 22.45 -3.19 23.38
C LYS A 128 22.25 -4.01 24.65
N ASP A 129 21.48 -5.10 24.57
CA ASP A 129 21.23 -5.97 25.73
C ASP A 129 22.53 -6.68 26.20
N ASP A 130 23.43 -7.03 25.28
CA ASP A 130 24.73 -7.61 25.62
C ASP A 130 25.72 -6.58 26.20
N SER A 131 25.54 -5.28 25.92
CA SER A 131 26.40 -4.19 26.43
C SER A 131 25.98 -3.69 27.82
N GLU A 132 24.71 -3.84 28.21
CA GLU A 132 24.21 -3.42 29.53
C GLU A 132 24.46 -4.46 30.63
N ASN A 133 24.81 -5.71 30.27
CA ASN A 133 25.04 -6.79 31.24
C ASN A 133 26.50 -6.90 31.76
N GLU A 134 27.42 -6.05 31.30
CA GLU A 134 28.83 -6.05 31.76
C GLU A 134 29.16 -5.00 32.84
N THR A 135 28.19 -4.20 33.32
CA THR A 135 28.45 -3.11 34.30
C THR A 135 27.72 -3.25 35.65
N GLU A 136 27.20 -4.43 36.01
CA GLU A 136 26.64 -4.68 37.36
C GLU A 136 27.25 -5.91 38.05
N VAL A 137 28.57 -5.89 38.26
CA VAL A 137 29.21 -6.74 39.30
C VAL A 137 30.28 -5.96 40.05
N ALA A 138 29.92 -4.84 40.68
CA ALA A 138 30.76 -4.21 41.70
C ALA A 138 29.95 -3.23 42.58
N ASP A 139 29.17 -3.77 43.51
CA ASP A 139 29.11 -3.30 44.91
C ASP A 139 27.83 -3.81 45.60
N GLN A 140 27.94 -4.98 46.22
CA GLN A 140 27.08 -5.34 47.34
C GLN A 140 27.93 -5.43 48.60
N ALA A 141 27.95 -4.34 49.37
CA ALA A 141 28.19 -4.40 50.81
C ALA A 141 27.60 -3.15 51.49
N ALA A 142 26.46 -3.34 52.16
CA ALA A 142 26.13 -2.86 53.50
C ALA A 142 24.72 -2.25 53.63
N ALA A 143 23.88 -3.00 54.36
CA ALA A 143 22.97 -2.56 55.41
C ALA A 143 22.07 -1.33 55.20
N ASN A 144 20.74 -1.53 55.24
CA ASN A 144 19.94 -1.21 56.43
C ASN A 144 18.46 -1.62 56.27
N GLU A 145 17.87 -1.93 57.43
CA GLU A 145 16.50 -2.35 57.69
C GLU A 145 15.48 -1.19 57.65
N ASP A 146 14.21 -1.58 57.47
CA ASP A 146 12.94 -0.95 57.92
C ASP A 146 12.52 0.44 57.39
N ASP A 147 11.49 0.48 56.53
CA ASP A 147 10.07 0.68 56.93
C ASP A 147 9.13 0.59 55.69
N PRO A 148 7.86 0.16 55.83
CA PRO A 148 6.90 0.06 54.73
C PRO A 148 5.96 1.28 54.65
N ASP A 149 5.19 1.32 53.57
CA ASP A 149 4.14 2.29 53.23
C ASP A 149 4.61 3.54 52.49
N ASP A 150 4.76 3.41 51.17
CA ASP A 150 4.12 4.39 50.31
C ASP A 150 3.62 3.75 49.01
N ALA A 151 2.32 3.92 48.79
CA ALA A 151 1.60 3.45 47.62
C ALA A 151 2.01 4.29 46.42
N LEU A 152 2.69 3.68 45.46
CA LEU A 152 2.83 4.23 44.12
C LEU A 152 2.22 3.26 43.10
N GLU A 153 1.27 3.83 42.38
CA GLU A 153 0.47 3.22 41.34
C GLU A 153 1.38 2.56 40.30
N VAL A 154 1.22 1.24 40.15
CA VAL A 154 1.76 0.48 39.02
C VAL A 154 0.96 0.93 37.81
N GLU A 155 1.52 1.85 37.01
CA GLU A 155 1.06 2.06 35.65
C GLU A 155 1.17 0.70 34.93
N ALA A 156 0.00 0.19 34.52
CA ALA A 156 -0.11 -1.03 33.76
C ALA A 156 0.66 -0.85 32.45
N ASP A 157 1.84 -1.47 32.37
CA ASP A 157 2.47 -1.82 31.12
C ASP A 157 1.42 -2.56 30.29
N ASN A 158 0.92 -1.88 29.27
CA ASN A 158 0.07 -2.49 28.26
C ASN A 158 0.91 -3.49 27.49
N ASP A 159 0.93 -4.72 28.00
CA ASP A 159 1.31 -5.94 27.31
C ASP A 159 0.38 -6.12 26.11
N PHE A 160 0.71 -5.46 25.00
CA PHE A 160 0.15 -5.76 23.68
C PHE A 160 1.02 -6.84 23.00
N GLY A 161 1.34 -7.91 23.72
CA GLY A 161 1.88 -9.17 23.21
C GLY A 161 0.88 -9.97 22.36
N GLY A 162 0.17 -9.30 21.45
CA GLY A 162 -1.05 -9.81 20.82
C GLY A 162 -1.07 -9.91 19.31
N PHE A 163 0.06 -9.86 18.60
CA PHE A 163 0.11 -10.16 17.16
C PHE A 163 1.41 -10.86 16.75
N LYS A 164 1.75 -11.95 17.44
CA LYS A 164 2.79 -12.88 16.97
C LYS A 164 2.23 -13.77 15.84
N ASP A 165 2.72 -13.51 14.64
CA ASP A 165 3.30 -14.51 13.73
C ASP A 165 2.40 -15.53 13.01
N ASN A 166 1.26 -15.20 12.39
CA ASN A 166 0.61 -16.22 11.52
C ASN A 166 -0.23 -15.78 10.31
N LYS A 167 -0.45 -14.49 10.04
CA LYS A 167 -1.29 -14.09 8.87
C LYS A 167 -0.52 -13.53 7.68
N VAL A 168 0.64 -12.92 7.92
CA VAL A 168 1.44 -12.29 6.86
C VAL A 168 2.22 -13.34 6.06
N ASP A 169 2.71 -14.40 6.72
CA ASP A 169 3.40 -15.52 6.05
C ASP A 169 2.49 -16.33 5.13
N VAL A 170 1.20 -16.44 5.45
CA VAL A 170 0.26 -17.23 4.63
C VAL A 170 0.00 -16.57 3.28
N LEU A 171 -0.07 -15.23 3.23
CA LEU A 171 -0.25 -14.50 1.97
C LEU A 171 1.03 -14.53 1.12
N ALA A 172 2.19 -14.31 1.72
CA ALA A 172 3.47 -14.41 1.02
C ALA A 172 3.72 -15.83 0.47
N TRP A 173 3.41 -16.86 1.26
CA TRP A 173 3.51 -18.26 0.84
C TRP A 173 2.49 -18.62 -0.25
N TYR A 174 1.25 -18.13 -0.16
CA TYR A 174 0.22 -18.36 -1.17
C TYR A 174 0.61 -17.76 -2.52
N HIS A 175 1.14 -16.52 -2.52
CA HIS A 175 1.65 -15.89 -3.74
C HIS A 175 2.88 -16.62 -4.31
N ALA A 176 3.86 -16.98 -3.47
CA ALA A 176 5.03 -17.75 -3.92
C ALA A 176 4.65 -19.10 -4.54
N ARG A 177 3.63 -19.78 -3.98
CA ARG A 177 3.12 -21.07 -4.48
C ARG A 177 2.39 -20.94 -5.82
N LEU A 178 1.61 -19.88 -6.03
CA LEU A 178 0.95 -19.62 -7.32
C LEU A 178 1.96 -19.37 -8.44
N TYR A 179 3.06 -18.68 -8.13
CA TYR A 179 4.15 -18.42 -9.08
C TYR A 179 4.97 -19.67 -9.42
N ALA A 180 5.26 -20.53 -8.43
CA ALA A 180 5.99 -21.77 -8.66
C ALA A 180 5.22 -22.79 -9.53
N ASN A 181 3.89 -22.83 -9.42
CA ASN A 181 3.06 -23.77 -10.18
C ASN A 181 2.72 -23.31 -11.62
N ASN A 182 2.80 -22.01 -11.90
CA ASN A 182 2.55 -21.46 -13.24
C ASN A 182 3.82 -21.32 -14.10
N ALA A 183 5.00 -21.61 -13.55
CA ALA A 183 6.24 -21.75 -14.29
C ALA A 183 6.18 -23.05 -15.13
N LYS A 184 5.62 -22.97 -16.35
CA LYS A 184 5.76 -24.05 -17.34
C LYS A 184 7.26 -24.32 -17.56
N PRO A 185 7.72 -25.58 -17.55
CA PRO A 185 9.08 -25.88 -17.93
C PRO A 185 9.30 -25.38 -19.36
N ALA A 186 10.31 -24.55 -19.55
CA ALA A 186 10.73 -24.08 -20.87
C ALA A 186 10.94 -25.31 -21.76
N VAL A 187 10.10 -25.45 -22.78
CA VAL A 187 10.26 -26.49 -23.80
C VAL A 187 11.60 -26.22 -24.46
N PRO A 188 12.58 -27.15 -24.41
CA PRO A 188 13.85 -26.93 -25.07
C PRO A 188 13.59 -26.77 -26.56
N GLN A 189 13.98 -25.61 -27.11
CA GLN A 189 13.93 -25.39 -28.55
C GLN A 189 14.81 -26.44 -29.22
N ARG A 190 14.17 -27.32 -30.02
CA ARG A 190 14.89 -28.23 -30.90
C ARG A 190 15.63 -27.39 -31.94
N ASP A 191 16.95 -27.48 -31.88
CA ASP A 191 17.87 -26.87 -32.82
C ASP A 191 17.59 -27.43 -34.23
N SER A 192 16.99 -26.61 -35.08
CA SER A 192 16.71 -26.94 -36.48
C SER A 192 17.93 -26.59 -37.33
N SER A 193 18.97 -27.41 -37.21
CA SER A 193 20.17 -27.34 -38.04
C SER A 193 20.55 -28.73 -38.55
N GLN A 194 19.70 -29.29 -39.42
CA GLN A 194 20.07 -30.42 -40.27
C GLN A 194 19.74 -30.09 -41.74
N PRO A 195 20.74 -30.03 -42.63
CA PRO A 195 20.50 -29.84 -44.05
C PRO A 195 20.00 -31.14 -44.70
N PRO A 196 19.17 -31.04 -45.77
CA PRO A 196 18.67 -32.21 -46.47
C PRO A 196 19.84 -32.92 -47.18
N SER A 197 19.95 -34.23 -46.93
CA SER A 197 20.82 -35.12 -47.69
C SER A 197 20.18 -35.38 -49.05
N SER A 198 20.91 -35.06 -50.12
CA SER A 198 20.59 -35.44 -51.50
C SER A 198 20.79 -36.92 -51.75
#